data_AF-A0A1C3HNB8-F1
#
_entry.id   AF-A0A1C3HNB8-F1
#
_cell.length_a   1.000
_cell.length_b   1.000
_cell.length_c   1.000
_cell.angle_alpha   90.00
_cell.angle_beta   90.00
_cell.angle_gamma   90.00
#
_symmetry.space_group_name_H-M   'P 1'
#
loop_
_entity.id
_entity.type
_entity.pdbx_description
1 polymer ?
#
loop_
_entity_poly.entity_id
_entity_poly.type
_entity_poly.pdbx_seq_one_letter_code
_entity_poly.pdbx_strand_id
1 'polypeptide(L)'
;MSKALFADLAEQFLSVAVKTWVIRSELPAAAAADVLLTTAIQQGFLEDRGRPLLGNTLNEWGKNKKYPRWAIQSAMALLLADGWKPVTHSEWAAYAAIHVQSKKVGSLTQLLDVLPEGLDIDVAAGWICAATEDAARYHERKKLR
;
A
#
# COMPACT_ATOMS: atom_id res chain seq x y z
N MET A 1 -18.21 13.89 -17.61
CA MET A 1 -17.55 13.33 -16.41
C MET A 1 -16.13 12.96 -16.82
N SER A 2 -15.09 13.54 -16.21
CA SER A 2 -13.74 13.02 -16.43
C SER A 2 -13.65 11.64 -15.79
N LYS A 3 -13.17 10.65 -16.55
CA LYS A 3 -12.89 9.32 -16.02
C LYS A 3 -11.80 9.50 -14.95
N ALA A 4 -12.07 9.15 -13.69
CA ALA A 4 -11.06 9.21 -12.64
C ALA A 4 -9.85 8.38 -13.07
N LEU A 5 -8.65 8.94 -12.98
CA LEU A 5 -7.44 8.21 -13.31
C LEU A 5 -7.19 7.15 -12.23
N PHE A 6 -6.53 6.05 -12.60
CA PHE A 6 -6.18 4.98 -11.65
C PHE A 6 -5.46 5.55 -10.40
N ALA A 7 -4.52 6.47 -10.61
CA ALA A 7 -3.78 7.13 -9.54
C ALA A 7 -4.72 7.89 -8.56
N ASP A 8 -5.75 8.56 -9.06
CA ASP A 8 -6.70 9.30 -8.21
C ASP A 8 -7.54 8.34 -7.35
N LEU A 9 -7.89 7.17 -7.87
CA LEU A 9 -8.60 6.13 -7.13
C LEU A 9 -7.70 5.50 -6.07
N ALA A 10 -6.45 5.17 -6.42
CA ALA A 10 -5.50 4.61 -5.47
C ALA A 10 -5.22 5.58 -4.31
N GLU A 11 -4.98 6.86 -4.61
CA GLU A 11 -4.64 7.88 -3.60
C GLU A 11 -5.74 8.08 -2.54
N GLN A 12 -7.01 7.90 -2.92
CA GLN A 12 -8.14 7.99 -1.99
C GLN A 12 -8.00 7.01 -0.82
N PHE A 13 -7.51 5.79 -1.06
CA PHE A 13 -7.29 4.82 0.01
C PHE A 13 -5.86 4.87 0.57
N LEU A 14 -4.84 5.08 -0.26
CA LEU A 14 -3.44 5.18 0.21
C LEU A 14 -3.27 6.26 1.28
N SER A 15 -3.95 7.40 1.14
CA SER A 15 -3.92 8.50 2.10
C SER A 15 -4.58 8.20 3.46
N VAL A 16 -5.31 7.08 3.57
CA VAL A 16 -5.97 6.66 4.81
C VAL A 16 -5.58 5.24 5.26
N ALA A 17 -4.88 4.46 4.44
CA ALA A 17 -4.56 3.05 4.71
C ALA A 17 -3.89 2.83 6.09
N VAL A 18 -2.90 3.67 6.44
CA VAL A 18 -2.24 3.61 7.75
C VAL A 18 -3.23 3.90 8.88
N LYS A 19 -4.08 4.93 8.74
CA LYS A 19 -5.10 5.26 9.74
C LYS A 19 -6.12 4.13 9.88
N THR A 20 -6.54 3.52 8.78
CA THR A 20 -7.46 2.38 8.76
C THR A 20 -6.90 1.22 9.56
N TRP A 21 -5.63 0.87 9.33
CA TRP A 21 -4.96 -0.19 10.09
C TRP A 21 -4.82 0.18 11.58
N VAL A 22 -4.37 1.39 11.91
CA VAL A 22 -4.19 1.84 13.30
C VAL A 22 -5.49 1.73 14.09
N ILE A 23 -6.61 2.17 13.52
CA ILE A 23 -7.94 2.07 14.16
C ILE A 23 -8.31 0.62 14.44
N ARG A 24 -8.07 -0.29 13.49
CA ARG A 24 -8.37 -1.72 13.65
C ARG A 24 -7.46 -2.42 14.66
N SER A 25 -6.21 -1.97 14.79
CA SER A 25 -5.23 -2.56 15.69
C SER A 25 -5.52 -2.31 17.18
N GLU A 26 -6.32 -1.28 17.48
CA GLU A 26 -6.55 -0.78 18.85
C GLU A 26 -5.26 -0.41 19.62
N LEU A 27 -4.13 -0.28 18.92
CA LEU A 27 -2.85 0.04 19.52
C LEU A 27 -2.71 1.55 19.78
N PRO A 28 -2.04 1.94 20.89
CA PRO A 28 -1.57 3.31 21.06
C PRO A 28 -0.64 3.74 19.92
N ALA A 29 -0.61 5.04 19.61
CA ALA A 29 0.14 5.57 18.47
C ALA A 29 1.64 5.18 18.49
N ALA A 30 2.32 5.19 19.64
CA ALA A 30 3.72 4.78 19.71
C ALA A 30 3.92 3.30 19.34
N ALA A 31 3.11 2.41 19.94
CA ALA A 31 3.17 0.98 19.66
C ALA A 31 2.81 0.65 18.20
N ALA A 32 1.82 1.35 17.64
CA ALA A 32 1.44 1.19 16.25
C ALA A 32 2.58 1.60 15.28
N ALA A 33 3.34 2.65 15.62
CA ALA A 33 4.49 3.08 14.84
C ALA A 33 5.59 2.01 14.83
N ASP A 34 5.86 1.41 15.99
CA ASP A 34 6.86 0.35 16.14
C ASP A 34 6.47 -0.93 15.38
N VAL A 35 5.20 -1.30 15.39
CA VAL A 35 4.70 -2.45 14.61
C VAL A 35 4.82 -2.19 13.10
N LEU A 36 4.49 -0.99 12.62
CA LEU A 36 4.69 -0.64 11.21
C LEU A 36 6.17 -0.68 10.82
N LEU A 37 7.06 -0.14 11.66
CA LEU A 37 8.50 -0.16 11.40
C LEU A 37 9.04 -1.60 11.36
N THR A 38 8.68 -2.41 12.35
CA THR A 38 9.10 -3.80 12.45
C THR A 38 8.62 -4.60 11.24
N THR A 39 7.37 -4.39 10.84
CA THR A 39 6.80 -5.02 9.64
C THR A 39 7.54 -4.59 8.38
N ALA A 40 7.87 -3.31 8.26
CA ALA A 40 8.60 -2.78 7.12
C ALA A 40 9.98 -3.42 6.96
N ILE A 41 10.69 -3.62 8.08
CA ILE A 41 11.99 -4.29 8.11
C ILE A 41 11.84 -5.78 7.74
N GLN A 42 10.90 -6.48 8.37
CA GLN A 42 10.65 -7.91 8.13
C GLN A 42 10.25 -8.21 6.68
N GLN A 43 9.46 -7.33 6.07
CA GLN A 43 9.00 -7.47 4.68
C GLN A 43 10.00 -6.89 3.66
N GLY A 44 11.11 -6.29 4.12
CA GLY A 44 12.12 -5.68 3.26
C GLY A 44 11.69 -4.38 2.57
N PHE A 45 10.65 -3.71 3.08
CA PHE A 45 10.22 -2.38 2.62
C PHE A 45 11.12 -1.25 3.11
N LEU A 46 11.83 -1.49 4.21
CA LEU A 46 12.77 -0.56 4.82
C LEU A 46 14.01 -1.31 5.32
N GLU A 47 15.19 -0.78 5.07
CA GLU A 47 16.43 -1.28 5.69
C GLU A 47 16.46 -0.89 7.16
N ASP A 48 16.84 -1.83 8.04
CA ASP A 48 17.07 -1.51 9.44
C ASP A 48 18.30 -0.61 9.58
N ARG A 49 18.09 0.59 10.13
CA ARG A 49 19.13 1.58 10.39
C ARG A 49 19.31 1.85 11.89
N GLY A 50 18.65 1.06 12.76
CA GLY A 50 18.74 1.16 14.22
C GLY A 50 18.22 2.47 14.81
N ARG A 51 17.47 3.28 14.04
CA ARG A 51 16.91 4.56 14.53
C ARG A 51 15.44 4.37 14.91
N PRO A 52 15.07 4.51 16.19
CA PRO A 52 13.68 4.42 16.61
C PRO A 52 12.86 5.58 16.04
N LEU A 53 11.57 5.35 15.83
CA LEU A 53 10.64 6.42 15.50
C LEU A 53 10.38 7.28 16.74
N LEU A 54 10.20 8.58 16.55
CA LEU A 54 9.77 9.45 17.64
C LEU A 54 8.30 9.15 17.98
N GLY A 55 7.94 9.12 19.26
CA GLY A 55 6.61 8.68 19.70
C GLY A 55 5.43 9.49 19.15
N ASN A 56 5.66 10.70 18.63
CA ASN A 56 4.65 11.57 18.02
C ASN A 56 4.55 11.42 16.48
N THR A 57 5.39 10.59 15.86
CA THR A 57 5.57 10.52 14.40
C THR A 57 4.28 10.17 13.66
N LEU A 58 3.51 9.18 14.15
CA LEU A 58 2.24 8.80 13.52
C LEU A 58 1.21 9.93 13.55
N ASN A 59 1.19 10.74 14.61
CA ASN A 59 0.28 11.88 14.71
C ASN A 59 0.64 12.96 13.70
N GLU A 60 1.93 13.20 13.43
CA GLU A 60 2.39 14.15 12.43
C GLU A 60 2.04 13.72 11.01
N TRP A 61 2.24 12.44 10.69
CA TRP A 61 1.84 11.87 9.39
C TRP A 61 0.33 11.96 9.19
N GLY A 62 -0.45 11.63 10.23
CA GLY A 62 -1.90 11.69 10.21
C GLY A 62 -2.46 13.09 9.97
N LYS A 63 -1.89 14.10 10.62
CA LYS A 63 -2.28 15.51 10.42
C LYS A 63 -2.09 15.97 8.98
N ASN A 64 -0.98 15.56 8.36
CA ASN A 64 -0.63 15.98 7.00
C ASN A 64 -1.16 15.05 5.91
N LYS A 65 -1.77 13.91 6.27
CA LYS A 65 -2.10 12.79 5.38
C LYS A 65 -0.91 12.36 4.49
N LYS A 66 0.30 12.47 5.04
CA LYS A 66 1.55 12.16 4.34
C LYS A 66 2.26 11.07 5.11
N TYR A 67 2.05 9.84 4.65
CA TYR A 67 2.71 8.67 5.19
C TYR A 67 3.90 8.29 4.31
N PRO A 68 5.03 7.87 4.89
CA PRO A 68 6.09 7.30 4.10
C PRO A 68 5.61 6.00 3.44
N ARG A 69 6.10 5.73 2.23
CA ARG A 69 5.66 4.58 1.44
C ARG A 69 5.79 3.25 2.17
N TRP A 70 6.88 3.03 2.90
CA TRP A 70 7.09 1.81 3.68
C TRP A 70 6.00 1.61 4.75
N ALA A 71 5.45 2.69 5.33
CA ALA A 71 4.40 2.60 6.34
C ALA A 71 3.07 2.21 5.69
N ILE A 72 2.78 2.74 4.50
CA ILE A 72 1.60 2.35 3.72
C ILE A 72 1.69 0.88 3.30
N GLN A 73 2.85 0.42 2.81
CA GLN A 73 3.07 -0.98 2.45
C GLN A 73 2.90 -1.91 3.67
N SER A 74 3.44 -1.50 4.82
CA SER A 74 3.32 -2.26 6.08
C SER A 74 1.87 -2.32 6.56
N ALA A 75 1.16 -1.19 6.56
CA ALA A 75 -0.25 -1.14 6.92
C ALA A 75 -1.11 -2.03 6.00
N MET A 76 -0.85 -2.02 4.69
CA MET A 76 -1.54 -2.90 3.74
C MET A 76 -1.26 -4.38 4.03
N ALA A 77 -0.01 -4.75 4.27
CA ALA A 77 0.35 -6.12 4.62
C ALA A 77 -0.34 -6.58 5.91
N LEU A 78 -0.39 -5.72 6.93
CA LEU A 78 -1.04 -6.03 8.20
C LEU A 78 -2.56 -6.10 8.10
N LEU A 79 -3.19 -5.23 7.28
CA LEU A 79 -4.62 -5.32 6.98
C LEU A 79 -4.97 -6.68 6.36
N LEU A 80 -4.21 -7.09 5.33
CA LEU A 80 -4.42 -8.37 4.66
C LEU A 80 -4.22 -9.56 5.62
N ALA A 81 -3.19 -9.48 6.49
CA ALA A 81 -2.94 -10.51 7.50
C ALA A 81 -4.06 -10.62 8.55
N ASP A 82 -4.74 -9.50 8.85
CA ASP A 82 -5.92 -9.42 9.73
C ASP A 82 -7.24 -9.75 9.01
N GLY A 83 -7.17 -10.29 7.79
CA GLY A 83 -8.33 -10.71 7.01
C GLY A 83 -9.14 -9.56 6.39
N TRP A 84 -8.64 -8.31 6.44
CA TRP A 84 -9.21 -7.23 5.65
C TRP A 84 -9.00 -7.52 4.16
N LYS A 85 -10.00 -7.18 3.35
CA LYS A 85 -9.99 -7.35 1.90
C LYS A 85 -10.49 -6.07 1.23
N PRO A 86 -9.94 -5.68 0.08
CA PRO A 86 -10.46 -4.56 -0.70
C PRO A 86 -11.88 -4.87 -1.18
N VAL A 87 -12.78 -3.90 -1.03
CA VAL A 87 -14.19 -4.00 -1.46
C VAL A 87 -14.51 -2.91 -2.47
N THR A 88 -14.05 -1.70 -2.21
CA THR A 88 -14.30 -0.53 -3.05
C THR A 88 -13.26 -0.39 -4.16
N HIS A 89 -13.58 0.39 -5.21
CA HIS A 89 -12.64 0.67 -6.30
C HIS A 89 -11.34 1.33 -5.82
N SER A 90 -11.41 2.22 -4.82
CA SER A 90 -10.22 2.88 -4.29
C SER A 90 -9.33 1.93 -3.50
N GLU A 91 -9.92 1.02 -2.73
CA GLU A 91 -9.19 -0.03 -2.01
C GLU A 91 -8.51 -1.00 -2.96
N TRP A 92 -9.22 -1.44 -4.01
CA TRP A 92 -8.64 -2.31 -5.03
C TRP A 92 -7.52 -1.62 -5.81
N ALA A 93 -7.70 -0.35 -6.19
CA ALA A 93 -6.66 0.43 -6.86
C ALA A 93 -5.42 0.59 -5.97
N ALA A 94 -5.60 0.91 -4.69
CA ALA A 94 -4.50 1.05 -3.73
C ALA A 94 -3.77 -0.28 -3.48
N TYR A 95 -4.52 -1.37 -3.31
CA TYR A 95 -3.97 -2.71 -3.18
C TYR A 95 -3.11 -3.06 -4.41
N ALA A 96 -3.66 -2.93 -5.61
CA ALA A 96 -2.95 -3.26 -6.84
C ALA A 96 -1.71 -2.38 -7.04
N ALA A 97 -1.79 -1.08 -6.74
CA ALA A 97 -0.66 -0.17 -6.80
C ALA A 97 0.48 -0.62 -5.88
N ILE A 98 0.18 -0.99 -4.62
CA ILE A 98 1.17 -1.50 -3.67
C ILE A 98 1.71 -2.86 -4.11
N HIS A 99 0.87 -3.76 -4.59
CA HIS A 99 1.25 -5.12 -4.98
C HIS A 99 2.25 -5.11 -6.13
N VAL A 100 1.93 -4.40 -7.21
CA VAL A 100 2.84 -4.21 -8.36
C VAL A 100 4.14 -3.54 -7.92
N GLN A 101 4.05 -2.54 -7.04
CA GLN A 101 5.22 -1.80 -6.57
C GLN A 101 6.14 -2.60 -5.63
N SER A 102 5.60 -3.55 -4.88
CA SER A 102 6.33 -4.32 -3.87
C SER A 102 6.98 -5.58 -4.45
N LYS A 103 6.52 -6.01 -5.63
CA LYS A 103 6.99 -7.22 -6.30
C LYS A 103 7.90 -6.84 -7.48
N LYS A 104 9.14 -7.30 -7.47
CA LYS A 104 10.09 -7.15 -8.61
C LYS A 104 9.76 -8.09 -9.78
N VAL A 105 8.49 -8.39 -9.96
CA VAL A 105 8.04 -9.52 -10.78
C VAL A 105 7.41 -8.96 -12.06
N GLY A 106 7.80 -9.50 -13.20
CA GLY A 106 7.58 -8.84 -14.50
C GLY A 106 6.30 -9.22 -15.22
N SER A 107 5.60 -10.27 -14.80
CA SER A 107 4.40 -10.76 -15.49
C SER A 107 3.16 -10.76 -14.59
N LEU A 108 1.99 -10.53 -15.20
CA LEU A 108 0.68 -10.57 -14.53
C LEU A 108 0.46 -11.92 -13.82
N THR A 109 0.74 -13.03 -14.49
CA THR A 109 0.55 -14.39 -13.93
C THR A 109 1.30 -14.55 -12.60
N GLN A 110 2.57 -14.16 -12.56
CA GLN A 110 3.36 -14.26 -11.33
C GLN A 110 2.88 -13.31 -10.22
N LEU A 111 2.24 -12.19 -10.57
CA LEU A 111 1.60 -11.29 -9.60
C LEU A 111 0.30 -11.89 -9.05
N LEU A 112 -0.43 -12.65 -9.87
CA LEU A 112 -1.64 -13.37 -9.47
C LEU A 112 -1.33 -14.60 -8.61
N ASP A 113 -0.23 -15.31 -8.89
CA ASP A 113 0.19 -16.49 -8.12
C ASP A 113 0.54 -16.18 -6.65
N VAL A 114 0.85 -14.91 -6.34
CA VAL A 114 1.21 -14.45 -5.00
C VAL A 114 0.12 -13.61 -4.34
N LEU A 115 -1.12 -13.70 -4.82
CA LEU A 115 -2.25 -13.04 -4.17
C LEU A 115 -2.49 -13.63 -2.77
N PRO A 116 -2.83 -12.79 -1.79
CA PRO A 116 -3.35 -13.24 -0.51
C PRO A 116 -4.58 -14.15 -0.69
N GLU A 117 -4.70 -15.13 0.19
CA GLU A 117 -5.79 -16.10 0.16
C GLU A 117 -7.15 -15.41 0.31
N GLY A 118 -8.12 -15.84 -0.51
CA GLY A 118 -9.49 -15.37 -0.46
C GLY A 118 -9.73 -14.00 -1.09
N LEU A 119 -8.78 -13.44 -1.85
CA LEU A 119 -9.07 -12.38 -2.82
C LEU A 119 -9.66 -12.97 -4.11
N ASP A 120 -10.60 -12.24 -4.70
CA ASP A 120 -11.16 -12.58 -6.01
C ASP A 120 -10.09 -12.35 -7.09
N ILE A 121 -9.68 -13.43 -7.75
CA ILE A 121 -8.60 -13.41 -8.75
C ILE A 121 -8.99 -12.62 -10.01
N ASP A 122 -10.26 -12.68 -10.42
CA ASP A 122 -10.74 -12.03 -11.63
C ASP A 122 -10.81 -10.52 -11.42
N VAL A 123 -11.27 -10.09 -10.24
CA VAL A 123 -11.25 -8.68 -9.84
C VAL A 123 -9.81 -8.19 -9.69
N ALA A 124 -8.95 -8.95 -9.01
CA ALA A 124 -7.55 -8.58 -8.79
C ALA A 124 -6.79 -8.42 -10.12
N ALA A 125 -7.03 -9.30 -11.10
CA ALA A 125 -6.38 -9.24 -12.41
C ALA A 125 -6.65 -7.91 -13.13
N GLY A 126 -7.90 -7.45 -13.14
CA GLY A 126 -8.26 -6.16 -13.75
C GLY A 126 -7.50 -4.98 -13.12
N TRP A 127 -7.43 -4.95 -11.79
CA TRP A 127 -6.75 -3.86 -11.07
C TRP A 127 -5.23 -3.94 -11.17
N ILE A 128 -4.64 -5.13 -11.18
CA ILE A 128 -3.20 -5.33 -11.37
C ILE A 128 -2.77 -4.91 -12.77
N CYS A 129 -3.56 -5.23 -13.81
CA CYS A 129 -3.34 -4.71 -15.15
C CYS A 129 -3.34 -3.18 -15.17
N ALA A 130 -4.36 -2.54 -14.60
CA ALA A 130 -4.46 -1.09 -14.53
C ALA A 130 -3.27 -0.45 -13.79
N ALA A 131 -2.84 -1.06 -12.68
CA ALA A 131 -1.68 -0.61 -11.91
C ALA A 131 -0.36 -0.74 -12.70
N THR A 132 -0.20 -1.82 -13.47
CA THR A 132 0.98 -2.06 -14.31
C THR A 132 1.06 -1.04 -15.45
N GLU A 133 -0.07 -0.76 -16.11
CA GLU A 133 -0.15 0.28 -17.13
C GLU A 133 0.16 1.68 -16.58
N ASP A 134 -0.37 2.02 -15.40
CA ASP A 134 -0.12 3.31 -14.77
C ASP A 134 1.36 3.47 -14.40
N ALA A 135 1.98 2.42 -13.86
CA ALA A 135 3.41 2.38 -13.56
C ALA A 135 4.26 2.57 -14.83
N ALA A 136 3.92 1.89 -15.93
CA ALA A 136 4.60 2.05 -17.21
C ALA A 136 4.53 3.49 -17.73
N ARG A 137 3.33 4.09 -17.72
CA ARG A 137 3.12 5.50 -18.12
C ARG A 137 3.89 6.48 -17.25
N TYR A 138 4.00 6.22 -15.94
CA TYR A 138 4.82 7.04 -15.05
C TYR A 138 6.30 7.00 -15.42
N HIS A 139 6.85 5.83 -15.75
CA HIS A 139 8.24 5.68 -16.19
C HIS A 139 8.51 6.38 -17.53
N GLU A 140 7.59 6.29 -18.49
CA GLU A 140 7.69 6.98 -19.78
C GLU A 140 7.71 8.51 -19.60
N ARG A 141 6.78 9.06 -18.80
CA ARG A 141 6.74 10.49 -18.49
C ARG A 141 8.01 10.99 -17.81
N LYS A 142 8.66 10.15 -16.99
CA LYS A 142 9.92 10.49 -16.32
C LYS A 142 11.12 10.49 -17.27
N LYS A 143 11.12 9.64 -18.31
CA LYS A 143 12.19 9.61 -19.33
C LYS A 143 12.14 10.80 -20.29
N LEU A 144 10.97 11.42 -20.45
CA LEU A 144 10.75 12.58 -21.32
C LEU A 144 11.08 13.93 -20.66
N ARG A 145 11.51 13.94 -19.39
CA ARG A 145 11.90 15.12 -18.62
C ARG A 145 13.38 15.07 -18.31
#